data_AF-U1S158-F1
#
_entry.id   AF-U1S158-F1
#
_cell.length_a   1.000
_cell.length_b   1.000
_cell.length_c   1.000
_cell.angle_alpha   90.00
_cell.angle_beta   90.00
_cell.angle_gamma   90.00
#
_symmetry.space_group_name_H-M   'P 1'
#
loop_
_entity.id
_entity.type
_entity.pdbx_description
1 polymer ?
#
loop_
_entity_poly.entity_id
_entity_poly.type
_entity_poly.pdbx_seq_one_letter_code
_entity_poly.pdbx_strand_id
1 'polypeptide(L)'
;MEAVLRCEPDVVTISLGLNDAAFLPSQRELVEQAIDHDLTFVSTRLRSATIVIAPYFPSLEIGPRFQAIHRLVHERATSVGLTSTDALTTAINGDEDRLAIDGIHPDDAGHAQMARAMISFYVGILPST
;
A
#
# COMPACT_ATOMS: atom_id res chain seq x y z
N MET A 1 -8.85 10.18 7.24
CA MET A 1 -9.08 10.48 5.81
C MET A 1 -9.55 11.88 5.47
N GLU A 2 -10.23 12.67 6.33
CA GLU A 2 -10.85 13.94 5.85
C GLU A 2 -9.92 14.92 5.12
N ALA A 3 -8.62 14.93 5.43
CA ALA A 3 -7.64 15.74 4.71
C ALA A 3 -7.61 15.45 3.20
N VAL A 4 -7.72 14.18 2.79
CA VAL A 4 -7.68 13.81 1.37
C VAL A 4 -8.91 14.32 0.61
N LEU A 5 -10.06 14.42 1.28
CA LEU A 5 -11.29 14.96 0.69
C LEU A 5 -11.18 16.46 0.40
N ARG A 6 -10.40 17.21 1.19
CA ARG A 6 -10.20 18.65 1.00
C ARG A 6 -9.20 18.99 -0.12
N CYS A 7 -8.36 18.04 -0.51
CA CYS A 7 -7.33 18.26 -1.53
C CYS A 7 -7.84 18.07 -2.96
N GLU A 8 -9.07 17.57 -3.15
CA GLU A 8 -9.66 17.26 -4.47
C GLU A 8 -8.67 16.57 -5.44
N PRO A 9 -8.02 15.47 -5.03
CA PRO A 9 -6.94 14.88 -5.82
C PRO A 9 -7.46 14.13 -7.06
N ASP A 10 -6.71 14.20 -8.16
CA ASP A 10 -6.92 13.34 -9.33
C ASP A 10 -6.45 11.90 -9.08
N VAL A 11 -5.40 11.73 -8.27
CA VAL A 11 -4.81 10.43 -7.91
C VAL A 11 -4.52 10.38 -6.42
N VAL A 12 -4.93 9.28 -5.78
CA VAL A 12 -4.61 8.97 -4.38
C VAL A 12 -3.86 7.66 -4.33
N THR A 13 -2.68 7.68 -3.73
CA THR A 13 -1.94 6.44 -3.41
C THR A 13 -1.95 6.22 -1.92
N ILE A 14 -2.39 5.04 -1.51
CA ILE A 14 -2.46 4.63 -0.12
C ILE A 14 -1.46 3.50 0.10
N SER A 15 -0.45 3.78 0.92
CA SER A 15 0.51 2.79 1.39
C SER A 15 0.23 2.51 2.87
N LEU A 16 -0.18 1.27 3.17
CA LEU A 16 -0.61 0.83 4.50
C LEU A 16 -0.21 -0.64 4.74
N GLY A 17 -0.46 -1.16 5.94
CA GLY A 17 -0.38 -2.59 6.24
C GLY A 17 0.89 -3.05 6.97
N LEU A 18 2.03 -2.38 6.80
CA LEU A 18 3.28 -2.80 7.46
C LEU A 18 3.13 -2.87 8.99
N ASN A 19 2.60 -1.81 9.59
CA ASN A 19 2.49 -1.69 11.05
C ASN A 19 1.39 -2.59 11.63
N ASP A 20 0.35 -2.89 10.86
CA ASP A 20 -0.77 -3.76 11.25
C ASP A 20 -0.31 -5.18 11.61
N ALA A 21 0.78 -5.65 10.98
CA ALA A 21 1.34 -6.97 11.26
C ALA A 21 1.85 -7.12 12.71
N ALA A 22 2.16 -6.02 13.40
CA ALA A 22 2.56 -6.04 14.81
C ALA A 22 1.41 -6.50 15.73
N PHE A 23 0.16 -6.29 15.31
CA PHE A 23 -1.04 -6.61 16.08
C PHE A 23 -1.54 -8.03 15.86
N LEU A 24 -0.95 -8.77 14.92
CA LEU A 24 -1.30 -10.16 14.65
C LEU A 24 -0.54 -11.15 15.55
N PRO A 25 -1.19 -12.26 15.97
CA PRO A 25 -2.60 -12.61 15.68
C PRO A 25 -3.61 -12.03 16.69
N SER A 26 -3.15 -11.45 17.79
CA SER A 26 -3.98 -11.13 18.97
C SER A 26 -5.11 -10.14 18.73
N GLN A 27 -4.97 -9.21 17.78
CA GLN A 27 -5.99 -8.20 17.46
C GLN A 27 -6.43 -8.29 16.00
N ARG A 28 -6.42 -9.50 15.44
CA ARG A 28 -6.74 -9.75 14.03
C ARG A 28 -8.07 -9.14 13.59
N GLU A 29 -9.12 -9.33 14.38
CA GLU A 29 -10.47 -8.83 14.04
C GLU A 29 -10.49 -7.29 13.96
N LEU A 30 -9.77 -6.61 14.85
CA LEU A 30 -9.67 -5.15 14.85
C LEU A 30 -8.93 -4.64 13.60
N VAL A 31 -7.85 -5.32 13.21
CA VAL A 31 -7.10 -5.01 11.99
C VAL A 31 -7.95 -5.24 10.73
N GLU A 32 -8.67 -6.36 10.66
CA GLU A 32 -9.59 -6.66 9.55
C GLU A 32 -10.69 -5.59 9.44
N GLN A 33 -11.28 -5.18 10.56
CA GLN A 33 -12.31 -4.13 10.60
C GLN A 33 -11.75 -2.76 10.18
N ALA A 34 -10.55 -2.41 10.63
CA ALA A 34 -9.93 -1.13 10.28
C ALA A 34 -9.62 -1.05 8.77
N ILE A 35 -9.02 -2.10 8.20
CA ILE A 35 -8.72 -2.18 6.76
C ILE A 35 -10.02 -2.14 5.95
N ASP A 36 -11.04 -2.89 6.37
CA ASP A 36 -12.36 -2.87 5.72
C ASP A 36 -12.98 -1.47 5.72
N HIS A 37 -13.03 -0.84 6.89
CA HIS A 37 -13.58 0.49 7.07
C HIS A 37 -12.88 1.51 6.16
N ASP A 38 -11.55 1.55 6.18
CA ASP A 38 -10.78 2.56 5.47
C ASP A 38 -10.87 2.40 3.95
N LEU A 39 -10.77 1.17 3.44
CA LEU A 39 -10.87 0.89 2.01
C LEU A 39 -12.29 1.10 1.48
N THR A 40 -13.32 0.76 2.27
CA THR A 40 -14.71 1.07 1.94
C THR A 40 -14.97 2.58 1.96
N PHE A 41 -14.41 3.29 2.92
CA PHE A 41 -14.55 4.74 3.00
C PHE A 41 -13.99 5.41 1.75
N VAL A 42 -12.75 5.10 1.36
CA VAL A 42 -12.12 5.75 0.20
C VAL A 42 -12.82 5.39 -1.11
N SER A 43 -13.21 4.13 -1.31
CA SER A 43 -13.92 3.70 -2.52
C SER A 43 -15.28 4.38 -2.68
N THR A 44 -15.98 4.67 -1.57
CA THR A 44 -17.30 5.29 -1.60
C THR A 44 -17.27 6.81 -1.69
N ARG A 45 -16.25 7.46 -1.10
CA ARG A 45 -16.15 8.93 -1.00
C ARG A 45 -15.27 9.61 -2.04
N LEU A 46 -14.27 8.94 -2.61
CA LEU A 46 -13.32 9.53 -3.56
C LEU A 46 -13.55 9.05 -5.00
N ARG A 47 -14.80 9.08 -5.45
CA ARG A 47 -15.21 8.48 -6.73
C ARG A 47 -14.62 9.13 -7.99
N SER A 48 -14.18 10.39 -7.89
CA SER A 48 -13.55 11.12 -9.00
C SER A 48 -12.05 10.90 -9.10
N ALA A 49 -11.41 10.40 -8.03
CA ALA A 49 -9.98 10.16 -7.99
C ALA A 49 -9.66 8.74 -8.45
N THR A 50 -8.52 8.57 -9.14
CA THR A 50 -7.91 7.25 -9.31
C THR A 50 -7.24 6.84 -8.00
N ILE A 51 -7.70 5.75 -7.38
CA ILE A 51 -7.19 5.30 -6.08
C ILE A 51 -6.34 4.05 -6.29
N VAL A 52 -5.09 4.11 -5.85
CA VAL A 52 -4.12 3.02 -5.92
C VAL A 52 -3.73 2.60 -4.51
N ILE A 53 -3.99 1.35 -4.16
CA ILE A 53 -3.51 0.72 -2.94
C ILE A 53 -2.16 0.08 -3.25
N ALA A 54 -1.10 0.61 -2.65
CA ALA A 54 0.28 0.18 -2.85
C ALA A 54 0.92 -0.09 -1.49
N PRO A 55 0.65 -1.24 -0.85
CA PRO A 55 1.27 -1.57 0.42
C PRO A 55 2.77 -1.77 0.25
N TYR A 56 3.53 -1.37 1.27
CA TYR A 56 4.97 -1.63 1.34
C TYR A 56 5.25 -2.66 2.43
N PHE A 57 5.97 -3.71 2.04
CA PHE A 57 6.70 -4.62 2.91
C PHE A 57 8.14 -4.71 2.41
N PRO A 58 9.12 -5.10 3.25
CA PRO A 58 10.50 -5.24 2.79
C PRO A 58 10.66 -6.28 1.67
N SER A 59 9.82 -7.33 1.69
CA SER A 59 9.71 -8.37 0.67
C SER A 59 8.29 -8.96 0.69
N LEU A 60 7.86 -9.64 -0.39
CA LEU A 60 6.62 -10.43 -0.38
C LEU A 60 6.78 -11.77 0.38
N GLU A 61 8.01 -12.20 0.61
CA GLU A 61 8.32 -13.46 1.30
C GLU A 61 8.49 -13.27 2.83
N ILE A 62 8.36 -12.04 3.31
CA ILE A 62 8.63 -11.74 4.71
C ILE A 62 7.49 -12.23 5.60
N GLY A 63 7.75 -13.22 6.44
CA GLY A 63 6.99 -13.61 7.64
C GLY A 63 5.46 -13.83 7.52
N PRO A 64 4.88 -14.81 8.23
CA PRO A 64 3.46 -15.14 8.10
C PRO A 64 2.51 -13.98 8.44
N ARG A 65 2.92 -13.03 9.29
CA ARG A 65 2.10 -11.87 9.67
C ARG A 65 2.01 -10.82 8.58
N PHE A 66 3.13 -10.47 7.93
CA PHE A 66 3.09 -9.50 6.83
C PHE A 66 2.36 -10.07 5.63
N GLN A 67 2.57 -11.36 5.32
CA GLN A 67 1.79 -12.05 4.27
C GLN A 67 0.29 -12.05 4.55
N ALA A 68 -0.12 -12.22 5.80
CA ALA A 68 -1.53 -12.15 6.17
C ALA A 68 -2.12 -10.75 5.92
N ILE A 69 -1.39 -9.68 6.28
CA ILE A 69 -1.85 -8.30 6.03
C ILE A 69 -1.83 -7.97 4.54
N HIS A 70 -0.74 -8.30 3.83
CA HIS A 70 -0.62 -8.11 2.39
C HIS A 70 -1.82 -8.68 1.65
N ARG A 71 -2.13 -9.96 1.91
CA ARG A 71 -3.28 -10.65 1.32
C ARG A 71 -4.60 -9.97 1.69
N LEU A 72 -4.80 -9.65 2.97
CA LEU A 72 -6.02 -8.98 3.44
C LEU A 72 -6.24 -7.63 2.74
N VAL A 73 -5.20 -6.79 2.65
CA VAL A 73 -5.26 -5.49 1.96
C VAL A 73 -5.54 -5.67 0.48
N HIS A 74 -4.84 -6.60 -0.19
CA HIS A 74 -5.00 -6.82 -1.63
C HIS A 74 -6.40 -7.37 -1.97
N GLU A 75 -6.85 -8.40 -1.26
CA GLU A 75 -8.18 -8.99 -1.43
C GLU A 75 -9.28 -7.95 -1.14
N ARG A 76 -9.14 -7.17 -0.06
CA ARG A 76 -10.16 -6.18 0.28
C ARG A 76 -10.20 -5.04 -0.73
N ALA A 77 -9.06 -4.47 -1.11
CA ALA A 77 -8.97 -3.39 -2.09
C ALA A 77 -9.64 -3.78 -3.41
N THR A 78 -9.29 -4.94 -3.95
CA THR A 78 -9.87 -5.44 -5.19
C THR A 78 -11.36 -5.74 -5.07
N SER A 79 -11.83 -6.26 -3.92
CA SER A 79 -13.26 -6.52 -3.69
C SER A 79 -14.13 -5.26 -3.68
N VAL A 80 -13.58 -4.09 -3.33
CA VAL A 80 -14.27 -2.79 -3.39
C VAL A 80 -13.98 -2.01 -4.67
N GLY A 81 -13.37 -2.66 -5.67
CA GLY A 81 -13.10 -2.09 -6.99
C GLY A 81 -11.93 -1.12 -7.05
N LEU A 82 -11.05 -1.11 -6.05
CA LEU A 82 -9.84 -0.29 -6.05
C LEU A 82 -8.69 -1.02 -6.77
N THR A 83 -7.80 -0.25 -7.40
CA THR A 83 -6.57 -0.78 -7.97
C THR A 83 -5.60 -1.13 -6.84
N SER A 84 -5.04 -2.34 -6.85
CA SER A 84 -4.04 -2.80 -5.89
C SER A 84 -2.77 -3.22 -6.63
N THR A 85 -1.59 -2.86 -6.11
CA THR A 85 -0.30 -3.13 -6.75
C THR A 85 0.78 -3.43 -5.71
N ASP A 86 1.70 -4.33 -6.06
CA ASP A 86 2.88 -4.64 -5.24
C ASP A 86 4.11 -3.81 -5.63
N ALA A 87 3.97 -2.83 -6.53
CA ALA A 87 5.10 -2.08 -7.10
C ALA A 87 6.08 -1.51 -6.06
N LEU A 88 5.60 -1.04 -4.90
CA LEU A 88 6.47 -0.60 -3.81
C LEU A 88 7.27 -1.73 -3.17
N THR A 89 6.59 -2.83 -2.84
CA THR A 89 7.21 -4.01 -2.22
C THR A 89 8.19 -4.67 -3.18
N THR A 90 7.82 -4.87 -4.45
CA THR A 90 8.67 -5.47 -5.48
C THR A 90 9.84 -4.57 -5.88
N ALA A 91 9.75 -3.25 -5.67
CA ALA A 91 10.87 -2.34 -5.92
C ALA A 91 12.05 -2.59 -4.95
N ILE A 92 11.75 -2.96 -3.70
CA ILE A 92 12.77 -3.30 -2.69
C ILE A 92 13.07 -4.80 -2.72
N ASN A 93 12.04 -5.65 -2.63
CA ASN A 93 12.11 -7.10 -2.76
C ASN A 93 13.24 -7.77 -1.95
N GLY A 94 13.47 -7.30 -0.72
CA GLY A 94 14.50 -7.81 0.19
C GLY A 94 15.92 -7.36 -0.14
N ASP A 95 16.12 -6.35 -0.99
CA ASP A 95 17.42 -5.75 -1.25
C ASP A 95 17.95 -5.02 0.00
N GLU A 96 18.88 -5.64 0.70
CA GLU A 96 19.49 -5.09 1.93
C GLU A 96 20.24 -3.77 1.68
N ASP A 97 20.76 -3.56 0.47
CA ASP A 97 21.44 -2.30 0.07
C ASP A 97 20.45 -1.14 -0.20
N ARG A 98 19.15 -1.40 0.01
CA ARG A 98 18.05 -0.43 -0.12
C ARG A 98 17.27 -0.27 1.17
N LEU A 99 17.70 -0.94 2.24
CA LEU A 99 17.07 -0.91 3.54
C LEU A 99 17.94 -0.13 4.53
N ALA A 100 17.28 0.55 5.44
CA ALA A 100 17.90 1.08 6.63
C ALA A 100 18.39 -0.06 7.54
N ILE A 101 19.15 0.30 8.57
CA ILE A 101 19.78 -0.65 9.49
C ILE A 101 18.79 -1.58 10.22
N ASP A 102 17.50 -1.23 10.27
CA ASP A 102 16.47 -2.08 10.87
C ASP A 102 15.98 -3.22 9.96
N GLY A 103 16.42 -3.25 8.69
CA GLY A 103 16.04 -4.26 7.71
C GLY A 103 14.57 -4.21 7.31
N ILE A 104 13.85 -3.12 7.65
CA ILE A 104 12.41 -2.96 7.39
C ILE A 104 12.16 -1.72 6.56
N HIS A 105 12.70 -0.58 6.96
CA HIS A 105 12.45 0.68 6.27
C HIS A 105 13.39 0.83 5.09
N PRO A 106 12.94 1.41 3.96
CA PRO A 106 13.84 1.80 2.89
C PRO A 106 14.81 2.87 3.37
N ASP A 107 16.04 2.85 2.86
CA ASP A 107 16.94 3.99 2.95
C ASP A 107 16.61 5.03 1.84
N ASP A 108 17.41 6.09 1.72
CA ASP A 108 17.20 7.12 0.70
C ASP A 108 17.20 6.55 -0.73
N ALA A 109 18.07 5.57 -1.00
CA ALA A 109 18.17 4.92 -2.31
C ALA A 109 16.97 4.00 -2.57
N GLY A 110 16.50 3.29 -1.55
CA GLY A 110 15.29 2.48 -1.56
C GLY A 110 14.05 3.33 -1.81
N HIS A 111 13.88 4.44 -1.10
CA HIS A 111 12.81 5.40 -1.35
C HIS A 111 12.85 5.94 -2.79
N ALA A 112 14.03 6.27 -3.31
CA ALA A 112 14.17 6.72 -4.70
C ALA A 112 13.80 5.62 -5.71
N GLN A 113 14.10 4.36 -5.42
CA GLN A 113 13.74 3.22 -6.26
C GLN A 113 12.22 2.96 -6.25
N MET A 114 11.60 2.99 -5.08
CA MET A 114 10.15 2.92 -4.90
C MET A 114 9.43 4.02 -5.68
N ALA A 115 9.93 5.26 -5.60
CA ALA A 115 9.35 6.38 -6.35
C ALA A 115 9.40 6.14 -7.87
N ARG A 116 10.54 5.66 -8.40
CA ARG A 116 10.66 5.32 -9.84
C ARG A 116 9.70 4.20 -10.26
N ALA A 117 9.51 3.20 -9.42
CA ALA A 117 8.56 2.12 -9.67
C ALA A 117 7.11 2.63 -9.74
N MET A 118 6.72 3.50 -8.80
CA MET A 118 5.38 4.11 -8.82
C MET A 118 5.18 5.04 -10.00
N ILE A 119 6.17 5.87 -10.36
CA ILE A 119 6.10 6.68 -11.58
C ILE A 119 5.84 5.81 -12.81
N SER A 120 6.57 4.71 -12.95
CA SER A 120 6.38 3.75 -14.05
C SER A 120 4.99 3.12 -14.02
N PHE A 121 4.48 2.79 -12.84
CA PHE A 121 3.14 2.27 -12.65
C PHE A 121 2.06 3.29 -13.07
N TYR A 122 2.16 4.54 -12.62
CA TYR A 122 1.20 5.59 -12.97
C TYR A 122 1.16 5.86 -14.48
N VAL A 123 2.31 5.88 -15.15
CA VAL A 123 2.38 6.01 -16.62
C VAL A 123 1.57 4.92 -17.33
N GLY A 124 1.49 3.71 -16.75
CA GLY A 124 0.75 2.58 -17.31
C GLY A 124 -0.77 2.62 -17.07
N ILE A 125 -1.24 3.35 -16.06
CA ILE A 125 -2.67 3.35 -15.66
C ILE A 125 -3.38 4.68 -15.89
N LEU A 126 -2.64 5.77 -15.97
CA LEU A 126 -3.20 7.10 -16.21
C LEU A 126 -3.27 7.34 -17.72
N PRO A 127 -4.31 8.03 -18.21
CA PRO A 127 -4.41 8.40 -19.62
C PRO A 127 -3.21 9.25 -20.03
N SER A 128 -2.67 8.99 -21.22
CA SER A 128 -1.67 9.87 -21.83
C SER A 128 -2.31 11.23 -22.09
N THR A 129 -1.73 12.29 -21.52
CA THR A 129 -2.09 13.69 -21.82
C THR A 129 -1.68 14.07 -23.24
#